data_AF-A0A158SR73-F1
#
_entry.id   AF-A0A158SR73-F1
#
_cell.length_a   1.000
_cell.length_b   1.000
_cell.length_c   1.000
_cell.angle_alpha   90.00
_cell.angle_beta   90.00
_cell.angle_gamma   90.00
#
_symmetry.space_group_name_H-M   'P 1'
#
loop_
_entity.id
_entity.type
_entity.pdbx_description
1 polymer ?
#
loop_
_entity_poly.entity_id
_entity_poly.type
_entity_poly.pdbx_seq_one_letter_code
_entity_poly.pdbx_strand_id
1 'polypeptide(L)'
;MLSKMNASVPLAQCWYLRKHVPAGRKHREEDGVLHCTCRYCQRPIKSRGGKTWDLADGFDLDALAEAGRNRHFSVVDVIDDMVIARYPIDRDASDEEVAGLLADICEKHEVEEAAGTIEVRLVQGQGGTRRLH
;
A
#
# COMPACT_ATOMS: atom_id res chain seq x y z
N MET A 1 35.59 -5.98 -18.04
CA MET A 1 35.31 -5.44 -19.39
C MET A 1 34.08 -6.17 -19.91
N LEU A 2 32.90 -5.61 -20.16
CA LEU A 2 32.46 -4.24 -20.41
C LEU A 2 31.40 -3.81 -19.37
N SER A 3 31.65 -2.72 -18.63
CA SER A 3 30.55 -1.86 -18.18
C SER A 3 30.00 -1.18 -19.43
N LYS A 4 28.91 -1.70 -19.98
CA LYS A 4 28.15 -0.99 -21.01
C LYS A 4 26.73 -0.80 -20.50
N MET A 5 26.40 0.46 -20.25
CA MET A 5 25.05 0.99 -20.18
C MET A 5 24.19 0.31 -21.25
N ASN A 6 23.00 -0.16 -20.89
CA ASN A 6 21.92 -0.24 -21.86
C ASN A 6 20.84 0.72 -21.40
N ALA A 7 20.74 1.80 -22.16
CA ALA A 7 19.61 2.72 -22.15
C ALA A 7 18.32 1.91 -22.05
N SER A 8 17.36 2.42 -21.27
CA SER A 8 16.00 1.90 -21.25
C SER A 8 15.58 1.62 -22.69
N VAL A 9 15.46 0.35 -23.07
CA VAL A 9 14.84 0.01 -24.36
C VAL A 9 13.35 0.09 -24.06
N PRO A 10 12.65 1.20 -24.38
CA PRO A 10 11.24 1.36 -24.02
C PRO A 10 10.36 0.36 -24.80
N LEU A 11 10.98 -0.35 -25.75
CA LEU A 11 10.41 -1.38 -26.62
C LEU A 11 10.76 -2.82 -26.17
N ALA A 12 11.39 -3.02 -25.01
CA ALA A 12 11.66 -4.37 -24.54
C ALA A 12 10.34 -5.10 -24.23
N GLN A 13 10.24 -6.38 -24.61
CA GLN A 13 9.03 -7.22 -24.48
C GLN A 13 8.36 -7.15 -23.10
N CYS A 14 9.16 -7.01 -22.03
CA CYS A 14 8.67 -6.90 -20.67
C CYS A 14 7.76 -5.68 -20.44
N TRP A 15 7.99 -4.57 -21.14
CA TRP A 15 7.16 -3.36 -21.02
C TRP A 15 5.80 -3.54 -21.69
N TYR A 16 5.76 -4.17 -22.87
CA TYR A 16 4.51 -4.47 -23.57
C TYR A 16 3.63 -5.45 -22.80
N LEU A 17 4.24 -6.52 -22.27
CA LEU A 17 3.54 -7.53 -21.48
C LEU A 17 3.33 -7.13 -20.01
N ARG A 18 3.87 -5.98 -19.59
CA ARG A 18 3.95 -5.53 -18.19
C ARG A 18 4.43 -6.64 -17.24
N LYS A 19 5.42 -7.42 -17.69
CA LYS A 19 5.94 -8.59 -16.96
C LYS A 19 7.44 -8.70 -17.11
N HIS A 20 8.16 -8.47 -16.02
CA HIS A 20 9.59 -8.73 -15.97
C HIS A 20 9.88 -10.22 -15.73
N VAL A 21 10.94 -10.72 -16.36
CA VAL A 21 11.37 -12.11 -16.26
C VAL A 21 12.80 -12.15 -15.71
N PRO A 22 13.05 -12.85 -14.59
CA PRO A 22 14.40 -12.94 -14.03
C PRO A 22 15.32 -13.76 -14.93
N ALA A 23 16.56 -13.28 -15.09
CA ALA A 23 17.63 -13.98 -15.78
C ALA A 23 18.85 -14.16 -14.86
N GLY A 24 19.45 -15.35 -14.89
CA GLY A 24 20.67 -15.63 -14.13
C GLY A 24 20.41 -15.98 -12.65
N ARG A 25 21.41 -15.73 -11.81
CA ARG A 25 21.38 -16.06 -10.39
C ARG A 25 20.53 -15.05 -9.63
N LYS A 26 19.68 -15.54 -8.73
CA LYS A 26 18.89 -14.73 -7.81
C LYS A 26 19.66 -14.55 -6.52
N HIS A 27 19.66 -13.34 -5.98
CA HIS A 27 20.18 -13.03 -4.64
C HIS A 27 18.99 -12.87 -3.70
N ARG A 28 19.09 -13.36 -2.46
CA ARG A 28 18.06 -13.16 -1.43
C ARG A 28 18.63 -12.23 -0.37
N GLU A 29 17.93 -11.15 -0.09
CA GLU A 29 18.25 -10.22 1.00
C GLU A 29 17.69 -10.72 2.33
N GLU A 30 18.09 -10.09 3.43
CA GLU A 30 17.73 -10.51 4.81
C GLU A 30 16.22 -10.46 5.07
N ASP A 31 15.51 -9.54 4.42
CA ASP A 31 14.05 -9.40 4.46
C ASP A 31 13.31 -10.48 3.63
N GLY A 32 14.05 -11.39 2.99
CA GLY A 32 13.53 -12.47 2.16
C GLY A 32 13.25 -12.08 0.71
N VAL A 33 13.42 -10.81 0.33
CA VAL A 33 13.21 -10.33 -1.04
C VAL A 33 14.28 -10.89 -1.98
N LEU A 34 13.84 -11.38 -3.14
CA LEU A 34 14.72 -11.89 -4.18
C LEU A 34 15.06 -10.80 -5.18
N HIS A 35 16.35 -10.57 -5.45
CA HIS A 35 16.87 -9.63 -6.44
C HIS A 35 17.46 -10.36 -7.64
N CYS A 36 17.25 -9.80 -8.84
CA CYS A 36 17.75 -10.33 -10.10
C CYS A 36 17.82 -9.23 -11.17
N THR A 37 18.19 -9.58 -12.39
CA THR A 37 18.16 -8.69 -13.55
C THR A 37 17.13 -9.20 -14.55
N CYS A 38 16.36 -8.29 -15.15
CA CYS A 38 15.37 -8.66 -16.15
C CYS A 38 16.03 -9.15 -17.45
N ARG A 39 15.58 -10.30 -17.97
CA ARG A 39 16.03 -10.85 -19.26
C ARG A 39 15.90 -9.86 -20.41
N TYR A 40 14.86 -9.03 -20.42
CA TYR A 40 14.50 -8.21 -21.57
C TYR A 40 15.05 -6.79 -21.49
N CYS A 41 14.70 -6.05 -20.43
CA CYS A 41 15.16 -4.67 -20.28
C CYS A 41 16.50 -4.54 -19.53
N GLN A 42 17.05 -5.64 -19.02
CA GLN A 42 18.31 -5.66 -18.25
C GLN A 42 18.31 -4.74 -17.02
N ARG A 43 17.14 -4.28 -16.56
CA ARG A 43 16.99 -3.51 -15.33
C ARG A 43 17.01 -4.43 -14.10
N PRO A 44 17.48 -3.93 -12.95
CA PRO A 44 17.32 -4.60 -11.66
C PRO A 44 15.84 -4.83 -11.36
N ILE A 45 15.50 -6.04 -10.91
CA ILE A 45 14.15 -6.44 -10.54
C ILE A 45 14.16 -7.19 -9.23
N LYS A 46 13.05 -7.13 -8.49
CA LYS A 46 12.88 -7.81 -7.21
C LYS A 46 11.57 -8.57 -7.11
N SER A 47 11.48 -9.49 -6.15
CA SER A 47 10.30 -10.32 -5.91
C SER A 47 10.22 -10.82 -4.47
N ARG A 48 9.09 -10.62 -3.79
CA ARG A 48 8.84 -11.20 -2.44
C ARG A 48 8.45 -12.69 -2.49
N GLY A 49 7.77 -13.13 -3.55
CA GLY A 49 7.21 -14.49 -3.67
C GLY A 49 7.81 -15.35 -4.78
N GLY A 50 8.79 -14.83 -5.54
CA GLY A 50 9.41 -15.47 -6.70
C GLY A 50 8.52 -15.62 -7.95
N LYS A 51 7.22 -15.32 -7.84
CA LYS A 51 6.20 -15.46 -8.91
C LYS A 51 6.06 -14.20 -9.77
N THR A 52 5.95 -13.04 -9.13
CA THR A 52 5.84 -11.71 -9.76
C THR A 52 7.12 -10.94 -9.53
N TRP A 53 7.60 -10.23 -10.55
CA TRP A 53 8.86 -9.48 -10.49
C TRP A 53 8.64 -8.05 -10.94
N ASP A 54 9.02 -7.12 -10.08
CA ASP A 54 8.87 -5.68 -10.28
C ASP A 54 10.22 -5.02 -10.39
N LEU A 55 10.25 -3.82 -10.95
CA LEU A 55 11.47 -3.01 -10.99
C LEU A 55 11.97 -2.74 -9.57
N ALA A 56 13.27 -2.96 -9.34
CA ALA A 56 13.84 -2.77 -8.00
C ALA A 56 13.82 -1.29 -7.56
N ASP A 57 13.90 -0.38 -8.52
CA ASP A 57 13.77 1.08 -8.36
C ASP A 57 12.33 1.59 -8.59
N GLY A 58 11.37 0.68 -8.75
CA GLY A 58 9.95 1.01 -8.86
C GLY A 58 9.25 1.09 -7.50
N PHE A 59 7.99 1.52 -7.52
CA PHE A 59 7.12 1.41 -6.35
C PHE A 59 6.85 -0.07 -6.05
N ASP A 60 7.22 -0.49 -4.85
CA ASP A 60 6.91 -1.83 -4.34
C ASP A 60 5.44 -1.84 -3.93
N LEU A 61 4.56 -2.18 -4.87
CA LEU A 61 3.11 -2.18 -4.65
C LEU A 61 2.71 -3.20 -3.59
N ASP A 62 3.45 -4.29 -3.44
CA ASP A 62 3.21 -5.28 -2.39
C ASP A 62 3.57 -4.72 -1.01
N ALA A 63 4.72 -4.04 -0.87
CA ALA A 63 5.09 -3.35 0.36
C ALA A 63 4.14 -2.20 0.67
N LEU A 64 3.72 -1.45 -0.34
CA LEU A 64 2.77 -0.36 -0.19
C LEU A 64 1.40 -0.90 0.23
N ALA A 65 0.95 -2.01 -0.38
CA ALA A 65 -0.28 -2.68 0.03
C ALA A 65 -0.16 -3.26 1.43
N GLU A 66 0.99 -3.80 1.82
CA GLU A 66 1.28 -4.27 3.17
C GLU A 66 1.29 -3.14 4.21
N ALA A 67 1.94 -2.01 3.90
CA ALA A 67 1.91 -0.81 4.72
C ALA A 67 0.51 -0.18 4.79
N GLY A 68 -0.26 -0.29 3.71
CA GLY A 68 -1.64 0.18 3.60
C GLY A 68 -2.67 -0.71 4.32
N ARG A 69 -2.27 -1.87 4.86
CA ARG A 69 -3.17 -2.75 5.65
C ARG A 69 -3.47 -2.22 7.06
N ASN A 70 -2.93 -1.06 7.43
CA ASN A 70 -3.17 -0.50 8.75
C ASN A 70 -4.65 -0.08 8.90
N ARG A 71 -5.26 -0.58 9.99
CA ARG A 71 -6.60 -0.18 10.42
C ARG A 71 -6.57 1.32 10.69
N HIS A 72 -7.61 2.04 10.27
CA HIS A 72 -7.71 3.46 10.57
C HIS A 72 -9.17 3.92 10.58
N PHE A 73 -9.46 4.97 11.33
CA PHE A 73 -10.70 5.72 11.18
C PHE A 73 -10.53 6.78 10.08
N SER A 74 -11.54 6.91 9.24
CA SER A 74 -11.69 8.01 8.30
C SER A 74 -12.89 8.84 8.73
N VAL A 75 -12.67 10.14 8.92
CA VAL A 75 -13.76 11.11 9.12
C VAL A 75 -14.10 11.68 7.76
N VAL A 76 -15.38 11.59 7.39
CA VAL A 76 -15.88 11.91 6.06
C VAL A 76 -16.93 13.01 6.17
N ASP A 77 -16.74 14.07 5.40
CA ASP A 77 -17.81 15.00 5.07
C ASP A 77 -18.68 14.34 3.99
N VAL A 78 -19.93 14.04 4.36
CA VAL A 78 -20.89 13.32 3.54
C VAL A 78 -21.46 14.22 2.44
N ILE A 79 -21.48 15.54 2.63
CA ILE A 79 -22.01 16.48 1.64
C ILE A 79 -21.09 16.50 0.42
N ASP A 80 -19.78 16.56 0.66
CA ASP A 80 -18.76 16.64 -0.39
C ASP A 80 -18.13 15.28 -0.72
N ASP A 81 -18.55 14.19 -0.06
CA ASP A 81 -17.96 12.84 -0.10
C ASP A 81 -16.42 12.87 0.06
N MET A 82 -15.96 13.68 1.00
CA MET A 82 -14.54 13.99 1.17
C MET A 82 -14.02 13.48 2.52
N VAL A 83 -12.88 12.79 2.50
CA VAL A 83 -12.18 12.42 3.74
C VAL A 83 -11.47 13.66 4.30
N ILE A 84 -11.90 14.14 5.46
CA ILE A 84 -11.36 15.34 6.12
C ILE A 84 -10.27 15.01 7.16
N ALA A 85 -10.27 13.78 7.70
CA ALA A 85 -9.21 13.31 8.60
C ALA A 85 -9.04 11.79 8.56
N ARG A 86 -7.82 11.32 8.88
CA ARG A 86 -7.50 9.91 9.08
C ARG A 86 -6.74 9.71 10.38
N TYR A 87 -7.17 8.71 11.16
CA TYR A 87 -6.55 8.35 12.43
C TYR A 87 -6.08 6.89 12.38
N PRO A 88 -4.76 6.64 12.42
CA PRO A 88 -4.26 5.27 12.42
C PRO A 88 -4.67 4.55 13.71
N ILE A 89 -4.98 3.27 13.58
CA ILE A 89 -5.24 2.36 14.69
C ILE A 89 -4.08 1.38 14.74
N ASP A 90 -3.49 1.22 15.93
CA ASP A 90 -2.42 0.25 16.13
C ASP A 90 -2.90 -1.17 15.75
N ARG A 91 -2.00 -2.00 15.25
CA ARG A 91 -2.32 -3.39 14.88
C ARG A 91 -2.70 -4.22 16.08
N ASP A 92 -2.15 -3.91 17.24
CA ASP A 92 -2.36 -4.66 18.48
C ASP A 92 -3.37 -3.98 19.42
N ALA A 93 -4.00 -2.88 18.98
CA ALA A 93 -5.02 -2.18 19.77
C ALA A 93 -6.21 -3.10 20.12
N SER A 94 -6.63 -3.06 21.37
CA SER A 94 -7.80 -3.77 21.91
C SER A 94 -9.11 -3.13 21.45
N ASP A 95 -10.23 -3.86 21.58
CA ASP A 95 -11.53 -3.32 21.22
C ASP A 95 -11.92 -2.12 22.10
N GLU A 96 -11.51 -2.09 23.37
CA GLU A 96 -11.70 -0.95 24.26
C GLU A 96 -10.89 0.28 23.81
N GLU A 97 -9.63 0.08 23.40
CA GLU A 97 -8.79 1.18 22.89
C GLU A 97 -9.35 1.74 21.57
N VAL A 98 -9.86 0.87 20.70
CA VAL A 98 -10.52 1.26 19.45
C VAL A 98 -11.81 2.03 19.74
N ALA A 99 -12.61 1.60 20.71
CA ALA A 99 -13.85 2.28 21.10
C ALA A 99 -13.56 3.64 21.76
N GLY A 100 -12.54 3.74 22.61
CA GLY A 100 -12.09 5.01 23.19
C GLY A 100 -11.64 6.00 22.12
N LEU A 101 -10.79 5.55 21.20
CA LEU A 101 -10.35 6.38 20.08
C LEU A 101 -11.52 6.85 19.20
N LEU A 102 -12.52 5.99 18.98
CA LEU A 102 -13.73 6.38 18.24
C LEU A 102 -14.50 7.49 18.97
N ALA A 103 -14.71 7.36 20.27
CA ALA A 103 -15.38 8.39 21.08
C ALA A 103 -14.64 9.73 21.01
N ASP A 104 -13.31 9.71 21.18
CA ASP A 104 -12.47 10.90 21.10
C ASP A 104 -12.56 11.58 19.72
N ILE A 105 -12.60 10.79 18.65
CA ILE A 105 -12.75 11.30 17.27
C ILE A 105 -14.14 11.90 17.07
N CYS A 106 -15.19 11.26 17.56
CA CYS A 106 -16.57 11.74 17.45
C CYS A 106 -16.76 13.07 18.18
N GLU A 107 -16.21 13.20 19.39
CA GLU A 107 -16.22 14.45 20.16
C GLU A 107 -15.42 15.54 19.44
N LYS A 108 -14.19 15.23 19.00
CA LYS A 108 -13.30 16.20 18.35
C LYS A 108 -13.85 16.77 17.04
N HIS A 109 -14.64 16.00 16.31
CA HIS A 109 -15.22 16.40 15.03
C HIS A 109 -16.72 16.73 15.12
N GLU A 110 -17.25 16.86 16.34
CA GLU A 110 -18.63 17.28 16.60
C GLU A 110 -19.66 16.44 15.81
N VAL A 111 -19.40 15.13 15.68
CA VAL A 111 -20.15 14.23 14.78
C VAL A 111 -21.64 14.18 15.12
N GLU A 112 -21.99 14.25 16.41
CA GLU A 112 -23.38 14.29 16.87
C GLU A 112 -24.07 15.62 16.55
N GLU A 113 -23.33 16.73 16.58
CA GLU A 113 -23.85 18.08 16.30
C GLU A 113 -23.95 18.37 14.80
N ALA A 114 -23.14 17.67 14.00
CA ALA A 114 -23.10 17.75 12.55
C ALA A 114 -24.38 17.21 11.86
N ALA A 115 -25.37 16.70 12.60
CA ALA A 115 -26.66 16.24 12.05
C ALA A 115 -26.51 15.24 10.87
N GLY A 116 -25.45 14.42 10.88
CA GLY A 116 -25.16 13.44 9.83
C GLY A 116 -24.40 13.98 8.61
N THR A 117 -23.91 15.22 8.62
CA THR A 117 -23.00 15.73 7.58
C THR A 117 -21.58 15.22 7.75
N ILE A 118 -21.20 14.82 8.97
CA ILE A 118 -19.92 14.17 9.26
C ILE A 118 -20.19 12.72 9.67
N GLU A 119 -19.42 11.80 9.10
CA GLU A 119 -19.44 10.36 9.40
C GLU A 119 -18.06 9.85 9.81
N VAL A 120 -18.01 8.86 10.69
CA VAL A 120 -16.77 8.14 11.03
C VAL A 120 -16.84 6.71 10.51
N ARG A 121 -15.90 6.36 9.63
CA ARG A 121 -15.80 5.05 8.97
C ARG A 121 -14.54 4.33 9.45
N LEU A 122 -14.70 3.09 9.91
CA LEU A 122 -13.57 2.21 10.18
C LEU A 122 -13.15 1.52 8.88
N VAL A 123 -11.91 1.74 8.47
CA VAL A 123 -11.30 1.09 7.32
C VAL A 123 -10.42 -0.03 7.83
N GLN A 124 -10.78 -1.27 7.48
CA GLN A 124 -9.95 -2.44 7.77
C GLN A 124 -9.08 -2.78 6.54
N GLY A 125 -7.82 -3.16 6.78
CA GLY A 125 -6.81 -3.39 5.74
C GLY A 125 -7.16 -4.47 4.69
N GLN A 126 -8.24 -5.23 4.88
CA GLN A 126 -8.81 -6.13 3.88
C GLN A 126 -10.16 -5.61 3.38
N GLY A 127 -10.16 -4.48 2.66
CA GLY A 127 -11.26 -4.07 1.77
C GLY A 127 -12.65 -3.83 2.38
N GLY A 128 -12.78 -3.93 3.71
CA GLY A 128 -14.01 -3.71 4.44
C GLY A 128 -14.03 -2.32 5.06
N THR A 129 -14.87 -1.44 4.54
CA THR A 129 -15.25 -0.21 5.21
C THR A 129 -16.51 -0.46 6.02
N ARG A 130 -16.43 -0.32 7.35
CA ARG A 130 -17.60 -0.40 8.23
C ARG A 130 -17.98 1.02 8.65
N ARG A 131 -19.21 1.43 8.34
CA ARG A 131 -19.80 2.64 8.92
C ARG A 131 -20.09 2.39 10.39
N LEU A 132 -19.68 3.33 11.24
CA LEU A 132 -19.88 3.24 12.69
C LEU A 132 -20.86 4.29 13.19
N HIS A 133 -20.80 5.49 12.61
CA HIS A 133 -21.69 6.63 12.88
C HIS A 133 -21.99 7.30 11.54
#